data_AF-A0A945Y244-F1
#
_entry.id   AF-A0A945Y244-F1
#
_cell.length_a   1.000
_cell.length_b   1.000
_cell.length_c   1.000
_cell.angle_alpha   90.00
_cell.angle_beta   90.00
_cell.angle_gamma   90.00
#
_symmetry.space_group_name_H-M   'P 1'
#
loop_
_entity.id
_entity.type
_entity.pdbx_description
1 polymer ?
#
loop_
_entity_poly.entity_id
_entity_poly.type
_entity_poly.pdbx_seq_one_letter_code
_entity_poly.pdbx_strand_id
1 'polypeptide(L)'
;MESLRIALNLANTELVTGHDPDGSPTGPAPEMARRVAAAVDRTPVWVEYALPSDIVAAAHSDEWDICFIAADPARADVMDFTEPWTRLEVCFAASAAIEARTDVVIGVRQFLADLDLVVSDDTVTTIDQAIGVNLNVDDGLSLPVMSFIRAEA
;
A
#
# COMPACT_ATOMS: atom_id res chain seq x y z
N MET A 1 -10.71 28.04 -6.23
CA MET A 1 -9.88 26.82 -6.10
C MET A 1 -10.71 25.66 -6.60
N GLU A 2 -10.12 24.87 -7.50
CA GLU A 2 -10.68 23.58 -7.88
C GLU A 2 -10.37 22.55 -6.80
N SER A 3 -11.11 21.46 -6.74
CA SER A 3 -10.82 20.34 -5.85
C SER A 3 -9.74 19.42 -6.44
N LEU A 4 -9.12 18.62 -5.57
CA LEU A 4 -8.34 17.43 -5.89
C LEU A 4 -8.91 16.28 -5.06
N ARG A 5 -9.51 15.28 -5.70
CA ARG A 5 -10.07 14.07 -5.11
C ARG A 5 -8.93 13.07 -4.83
N ILE A 6 -8.80 12.62 -3.59
CA ILE A 6 -7.64 11.87 -3.12
C ILE A 6 -8.10 10.53 -2.54
N ALA A 7 -7.84 9.45 -3.27
CA ALA A 7 -8.09 8.09 -2.84
C ALA A 7 -7.07 7.64 -1.78
N LEU A 8 -7.56 7.16 -0.65
CA LEU A 8 -6.76 6.67 0.47
C LEU A 8 -7.07 5.21 0.78
N ASN A 9 -6.02 4.41 0.97
CA ASN A 9 -6.10 3.02 1.41
C ASN A 9 -6.15 2.94 2.95
N LEU A 10 -7.33 2.71 3.52
CA LEU A 10 -7.52 2.63 4.99
C LEU A 10 -6.90 1.37 5.61
N ALA A 11 -6.65 0.30 4.85
CA ALA A 11 -5.93 -0.87 5.36
C ALA A 11 -4.46 -0.58 5.70
N ASN A 12 -3.88 0.51 5.16
CA ASN A 12 -2.52 0.93 5.48
C ASN A 12 -2.49 1.84 6.72
N THR A 13 -2.75 1.23 7.88
CA THR A 13 -2.82 1.89 9.20
C THR A 13 -1.57 2.67 9.61
N GLU A 14 -0.42 2.38 9.00
CA GLU A 14 0.84 3.09 9.26
C GLU A 14 0.89 4.47 8.57
N LEU A 15 0.11 4.63 7.48
CA LEU A 15 0.04 5.86 6.69
C LEU A 15 -1.29 6.61 6.87
N VAL A 16 -2.38 5.92 7.18
CA VAL A 16 -3.67 6.51 7.60
C VAL A 16 -3.97 6.05 9.02
N THR A 17 -3.74 6.94 10.00
CA THR A 17 -3.68 6.59 11.43
C THR A 17 -5.00 6.80 12.18
N GLY A 18 -6.04 7.31 11.51
CA GLY A 18 -7.34 7.66 12.08
C GLY A 18 -7.87 8.97 11.50
N HIS A 19 -8.80 9.63 12.20
CA HIS A 19 -9.47 10.84 11.73
C HIS A 19 -9.50 11.95 12.79
N ASP A 20 -9.45 13.20 12.34
CA ASP A 20 -9.71 14.40 13.14
C ASP A 20 -11.21 14.51 13.50
N PRO A 21 -11.60 15.32 14.51
CA PRO A 21 -13.00 15.45 14.94
C PRO A 21 -13.97 15.98 13.86
N ASP A 22 -13.47 16.55 12.77
CA ASP A 22 -14.26 16.99 11.62
C ASP A 22 -14.46 15.89 10.56
N GLY A 23 -13.88 14.71 10.76
CA GLY A 23 -13.91 13.58 9.84
C GLY A 23 -12.79 13.58 8.80
N SER A 24 -11.81 14.50 8.87
CA SER A 24 -10.65 14.48 7.97
C SER A 24 -9.69 13.32 8.34
N PRO A 25 -9.19 12.54 7.37
CA PRO A 25 -8.20 11.50 7.64
C PRO A 25 -6.86 12.10 8.07
N THR A 26 -6.16 11.38 8.96
CA THR A 26 -4.90 11.78 9.58
C THR A 26 -3.80 10.75 9.33
N GLY A 27 -2.55 11.16 9.48
CA GLY A 27 -1.37 10.32 9.31
C GLY A 27 -0.45 10.77 8.17
N PRO A 28 0.65 10.05 7.92
CA PRO A 28 1.63 10.40 6.89
C PRO A 28 1.06 10.56 5.47
N ALA A 29 0.14 9.70 5.03
CA ALA A 29 -0.45 9.78 3.69
C ALA A 29 -1.38 11.00 3.53
N PRO A 30 -2.39 11.24 4.40
CA PRO A 30 -3.21 12.45 4.35
C PRO A 30 -2.40 13.75 4.47
N GLU A 31 -1.34 13.76 5.28
CA GLU A 31 -0.46 14.93 5.40
C GLU A 31 0.32 15.20 4.11
N MET A 32 0.88 14.16 3.48
CA MET A 32 1.53 14.29 2.16
C MET A 32 0.51 14.70 1.07
N ALA A 33 -0.69 14.14 1.10
CA ALA A 33 -1.79 14.51 0.20
C ALA A 33 -2.17 16.00 0.28
N ARG A 34 -2.26 16.55 1.51
CA ARG A 34 -2.49 18.00 1.70
C ARG A 34 -1.38 18.84 1.07
N ARG A 35 -0.13 18.40 1.12
CA ARG A 35 1.02 19.10 0.50
C ARG A 35 0.97 19.04 -1.02
N VAL A 36 0.61 17.89 -1.60
CA VAL A 36 0.40 17.74 -3.04
C VAL A 36 -0.72 18.67 -3.52
N ALA A 37 -1.87 18.67 -2.84
CA ALA A 37 -3.01 19.54 -3.17
C ALA A 37 -2.64 21.04 -3.09
N ALA A 38 -1.93 21.45 -2.04
CA ALA A 38 -1.45 22.82 -1.87
C ALA A 38 -0.42 23.24 -2.95
N ALA A 39 0.46 22.32 -3.38
CA ALA A 39 1.44 22.59 -4.43
C ALA A 39 0.80 22.82 -5.82
N VAL A 40 -0.45 22.38 -6.03
CA VAL A 40 -1.22 22.58 -7.27
C VAL A 40 -2.41 23.54 -7.11
N ASP A 41 -2.47 24.30 -6.02
CA ASP A 41 -3.53 25.27 -5.67
C ASP A 41 -4.96 24.67 -5.69
N ARG A 42 -5.11 23.45 -5.17
CA ARG A 42 -6.39 22.72 -5.07
C ARG A 42 -6.77 22.39 -3.63
N THR A 43 -8.08 22.32 -3.38
CA THR A 43 -8.63 21.85 -2.10
C THR A 43 -8.67 20.31 -2.09
N PRO A 44 -8.08 19.61 -1.10
CA PRO A 44 -8.20 18.16 -1.02
C PRO A 44 -9.64 17.75 -0.69
N VAL A 45 -10.12 16.70 -1.36
CA VAL A 45 -11.38 16.00 -1.10
C VAL A 45 -11.06 14.53 -0.92
N TRP A 46 -11.45 13.95 0.21
CA TRP A 46 -11.05 12.59 0.59
C TRP A 46 -12.00 11.55 -0.01
N VAL A 47 -11.43 10.51 -0.62
CA VAL A 47 -12.15 9.33 -1.11
C VAL A 47 -11.56 8.12 -0.40
N GLU A 48 -12.26 7.59 0.59
CA GLU A 48 -11.70 6.57 1.48
C GLU A 48 -12.14 5.16 1.07
N TYR A 49 -11.17 4.30 0.79
CA TYR A 49 -11.39 2.91 0.39
C TYR A 49 -10.89 1.96 1.49
N ALA A 50 -11.67 0.91 1.75
CA ALA A 50 -11.32 -0.07 2.77
C ALA A 50 -10.07 -0.87 2.41
N LEU A 51 -9.93 -1.26 1.13
CA LEU A 51 -8.82 -2.04 0.61
C LEU A 51 -8.15 -1.36 -0.59
N PRO A 52 -6.86 -1.66 -0.87
CA PRO A 52 -6.19 -1.16 -2.07
C PRO A 52 -6.83 -1.68 -3.36
N SER A 53 -7.42 -2.87 -3.35
CA SER A 53 -8.16 -3.45 -4.48
C SER A 53 -9.31 -2.55 -4.96
N ASP A 54 -9.94 -1.84 -4.04
CA ASP A 54 -11.14 -1.06 -4.31
C ASP A 54 -10.75 0.26 -5.03
N ILE A 55 -9.60 0.83 -4.67
CA ILE A 55 -8.97 1.96 -5.40
C ILE A 55 -8.68 1.56 -6.85
N VAL A 56 -8.08 0.39 -7.04
CA VAL A 56 -7.72 -0.14 -8.36
C VAL A 56 -8.96 -0.41 -9.20
N ALA A 57 -10.01 -1.00 -8.61
CA ALA A 57 -11.29 -1.22 -9.28
C ALA A 57 -11.99 0.09 -9.72
N ALA A 58 -11.78 1.19 -8.98
CA ALA A 58 -12.33 2.51 -9.27
C ALA A 58 -11.48 3.35 -10.24
N ALA A 59 -10.31 2.87 -10.71
CA ALA A 59 -9.37 3.65 -11.52
C ALA A 59 -9.94 4.17 -12.86
N HIS A 60 -10.98 3.54 -13.39
CA HIS A 60 -11.68 3.96 -14.62
C HIS A 60 -13.07 4.59 -14.35
N SER A 61 -13.44 4.81 -13.09
CA SER A 61 -14.76 5.31 -12.69
C SER A 61 -14.86 6.84 -12.58
N ASP A 62 -13.76 7.57 -12.78
CA ASP A 62 -13.66 9.02 -12.48
C ASP A 62 -14.09 9.34 -11.03
N GLU A 63 -13.69 8.50 -10.06
CA GLU A 63 -14.01 8.70 -8.64
C GLU A 63 -12.95 9.54 -7.90
N TRP A 64 -11.69 9.46 -8.33
CA TRP A 64 -10.54 10.10 -7.68
C TRP A 64 -9.56 10.70 -8.69
N ASP A 65 -8.87 11.77 -8.30
CA ASP A 65 -7.86 12.44 -9.12
C ASP A 65 -6.47 11.90 -8.80
N ILE A 66 -6.14 11.60 -7.54
CA ILE A 66 -4.88 10.92 -7.17
C ILE A 66 -5.15 9.82 -6.14
N CYS A 67 -4.28 8.81 -6.06
CA CYS A 67 -4.36 7.77 -5.02
C CYS A 67 -3.06 7.61 -4.21
N PHE A 68 -3.20 7.06 -3.01
CA PHE A 68 -2.12 6.71 -2.09
C PHE A 68 -2.09 5.19 -1.90
N ILE A 69 -1.34 4.51 -2.77
CA ILE A 69 -1.21 3.05 -2.83
C ILE A 69 0.26 2.64 -2.97
N ALA A 70 0.57 1.39 -2.66
CA ALA A 70 1.87 0.81 -2.98
C ALA A 70 2.01 0.67 -4.50
N ALA A 71 3.17 1.07 -5.06
CA ALA A 71 3.48 0.78 -6.45
C ALA A 71 3.58 -0.73 -6.65
N ASP A 72 2.90 -1.20 -7.69
CA ASP A 72 2.88 -2.60 -8.12
C ASP A 72 2.93 -2.56 -9.66
N PRO A 73 3.99 -3.08 -10.29
CA PRO A 73 4.10 -3.11 -11.75
C PRO A 73 2.92 -3.79 -12.45
N ALA A 74 2.21 -4.72 -11.80
CA ALA A 74 1.03 -5.36 -12.37
C ALA A 74 -0.19 -4.43 -12.46
N ARG A 75 -0.15 -3.24 -11.84
CA ARG A 75 -1.20 -2.20 -11.91
C ARG A 75 -0.90 -1.11 -12.96
N ALA A 76 0.25 -1.18 -13.64
CA ALA A 76 0.67 -0.19 -14.64
C ALA A 76 -0.29 -0.07 -15.84
N ASP A 77 -1.08 -1.11 -16.13
CA ASP A 77 -2.09 -1.10 -17.20
C ASP A 77 -3.34 -0.27 -16.86
N VAL A 78 -3.56 0.06 -15.57
CA VAL A 78 -4.78 0.76 -15.09
C VAL A 78 -4.48 2.08 -14.36
N MET A 79 -3.23 2.33 -13.97
CA MET A 79 -2.76 3.58 -13.39
C MET A 79 -1.25 3.74 -13.62
N ASP A 80 -0.79 4.96 -13.93
CA ASP A 80 0.65 5.27 -13.91
C ASP A 80 1.17 5.39 -12.46
N PHE A 81 2.50 5.55 -12.30
CA PHE A 81 3.13 5.81 -10.99
C PHE A 81 4.17 6.95 -11.05
N THR A 82 4.19 7.84 -10.03
CA THR A 82 5.24 8.86 -9.84
C THR A 82 6.57 8.24 -9.36
N GLU A 83 7.62 9.06 -9.24
CA GLU A 83 8.71 8.73 -8.32
C GLU A 83 8.15 8.49 -6.90
N PRO A 84 8.68 7.51 -6.14
CA PRO A 84 8.16 7.21 -4.82
C PRO A 84 8.46 8.28 -3.76
N TRP A 85 7.50 8.49 -2.84
CA TRP A 85 7.58 9.50 -1.77
C TRP A 85 7.95 8.93 -0.40
N THR A 86 7.75 7.64 -0.19
CA THR A 86 8.20 6.92 1.01
C THR A 86 8.43 5.45 0.71
N ARG A 87 9.26 4.82 1.55
CA ARG A 87 9.52 3.38 1.57
C ARG A 87 9.17 2.86 2.94
N LEU A 88 8.30 1.86 2.99
CA LEU A 88 8.04 1.09 4.20
C LEU A 88 8.93 -0.14 4.18
N GLU A 89 9.71 -0.34 5.23
CA GLU A 89 10.51 -1.55 5.41
C GLU A 89 9.78 -2.49 6.35
N VAL A 90 9.63 -3.75 5.96
CA VAL A 90 9.00 -4.78 6.80
C VAL A 90 10.08 -5.69 7.37
N CYS A 91 10.03 -5.89 8.68
CA CYS A 91 10.93 -6.75 9.44
C CYS A 91 10.11 -7.77 10.23
N PHE A 92 10.66 -8.96 10.42
CA PHE A 92 10.07 -9.96 11.32
C PHE A 92 10.35 -9.60 12.78
N ALA A 93 9.33 -9.73 13.63
CA ALA A 93 9.48 -9.65 15.08
C ALA A 93 9.57 -11.07 15.67
N ALA A 94 10.66 -11.36 16.37
CA ALA A 94 10.86 -12.62 17.09
C ALA A 94 11.18 -12.36 18.56
N SER A 95 10.93 -13.35 19.42
CA SER A 95 11.37 -13.29 20.81
C SER A 95 12.90 -13.33 20.88
N ALA A 96 13.51 -12.45 21.69
CA ALA A 96 14.96 -12.42 21.91
C ALA A 96 15.53 -13.71 22.55
N ALA A 97 14.66 -14.62 23.01
CA ALA A 97 15.03 -15.95 23.52
C ALA A 97 15.02 -17.04 22.43
N ILE A 98 14.65 -16.73 21.19
CA ILE A 98 14.70 -17.64 20.05
C ILE A 98 16.09 -17.52 19.40
N GLU A 99 16.85 -18.62 19.38
CA GLU A 99 18.06 -18.74 18.57
C GLU A 99 17.69 -18.68 17.07
N ALA A 100 18.60 -18.18 16.23
CA ALA A 100 18.34 -18.09 14.78
C ALA A 100 18.06 -19.48 14.20
N ARG A 101 16.87 -19.67 13.61
CA ARG A 101 16.46 -20.92 12.97
C ARG A 101 15.73 -20.67 11.66
N THR A 102 15.75 -21.69 10.79
CA THR A 102 15.17 -21.69 9.44
C THR A 102 13.88 -22.51 9.33
N ASP A 103 13.44 -23.14 10.42
CA ASP A 103 12.25 -24.01 10.53
C ASP A 103 11.04 -23.32 11.20
N VAL A 104 10.95 -21.99 11.10
CA VAL A 104 9.96 -21.17 11.81
C VAL A 104 8.85 -20.70 10.88
N VAL A 105 7.60 -20.98 11.24
CA VAL A 105 6.42 -20.40 10.57
C VAL A 105 6.25 -18.95 11.05
N ILE A 106 6.24 -18.01 10.10
CA ILE A 106 6.02 -16.58 10.37
C ILE A 106 4.68 -16.17 9.78
N GLY A 107 3.86 -15.44 10.55
CA GLY A 107 2.62 -14.85 10.07
C GLY A 107 2.81 -13.42 9.58
N VAL A 108 2.22 -13.10 8.43
CA VAL A 108 2.11 -11.73 7.89
C VAL A 108 0.69 -11.19 8.06
N ARG A 109 0.52 -9.87 8.20
CA ARG A 109 -0.81 -9.23 8.19
C ARG A 109 -1.33 -9.20 6.76
N GLN A 110 -2.52 -9.74 6.52
CA GLN A 110 -3.19 -9.64 5.22
C GLN A 110 -3.28 -8.16 4.78
N PHE A 111 -3.04 -7.91 3.49
CA PHE A 111 -3.03 -6.57 2.88
C PHE A 111 -1.91 -5.59 3.32
N LEU A 112 -0.90 -6.04 4.08
CA LEU A 112 0.41 -5.35 4.08
C LEU A 112 1.12 -5.63 2.75
N ALA A 113 0.82 -4.81 1.74
CA ALA A 113 1.59 -4.60 0.51
C ALA A 113 2.35 -5.83 -0.01
N ASP A 114 1.59 -6.84 -0.50
CA ASP A 114 2.05 -7.95 -1.34
C ASP A 114 3.43 -8.53 -0.94
N LEU A 115 3.59 -8.79 0.36
CA LEU A 115 4.86 -9.16 0.97
C LEU A 115 4.97 -10.68 1.20
N ASP A 116 5.41 -11.38 0.16
CA ASP A 116 5.77 -12.79 0.26
C ASP A 116 7.25 -12.94 0.68
N LEU A 117 7.50 -13.45 1.89
CA LEU A 117 8.82 -13.97 2.29
C LEU A 117 8.77 -14.76 3.62
N VAL A 118 9.43 -15.92 3.63
CA VAL A 118 10.02 -16.56 4.82
C VAL A 118 11.41 -17.03 4.38
N VAL A 119 12.43 -16.85 5.23
CA VAL A 119 13.84 -17.14 4.90
C VAL A 119 14.26 -18.48 5.50
N SER A 120 14.81 -19.36 4.66
CA SER A 120 15.45 -20.62 5.04
C SER A 120 16.62 -20.89 4.09
N ASP A 121 17.74 -21.41 4.61
CA ASP A 121 19.07 -21.34 3.98
C ASP A 121 19.24 -22.04 2.62
N ASP A 122 18.23 -22.79 2.12
CA ASP A 122 18.28 -23.43 0.79
C ASP A 122 16.88 -23.71 0.14
N THR A 123 15.75 -23.12 0.60
CA THR A 123 14.42 -23.38 -0.05
C THR A 123 13.31 -22.35 0.19
N VAL A 124 12.39 -22.23 -0.80
CA VAL A 124 11.15 -21.43 -0.82
C VAL A 124 10.02 -22.31 -1.50
N THR A 125 8.71 -22.37 -1.08
CA THR A 125 7.60 -23.30 -1.63
C THR A 125 6.13 -22.88 -1.26
N THR A 126 5.07 -22.83 -2.15
CA THR A 126 4.01 -21.73 -2.37
C THR A 126 2.74 -21.52 -1.47
N ILE A 127 2.33 -20.27 -1.08
CA ILE A 127 0.98 -19.89 -0.56
C ILE A 127 0.17 -19.22 -1.68
N ASP A 128 -0.56 -19.99 -2.47
CA ASP A 128 -1.72 -19.41 -3.17
C ASP A 128 -2.80 -19.07 -2.12
N GLN A 129 -3.30 -17.84 -2.12
CA GLN A 129 -4.28 -17.37 -1.12
C GLN A 129 -5.70 -17.95 -1.30
N ALA A 130 -5.96 -18.75 -2.34
CA ALA A 130 -7.26 -19.37 -2.57
C ALA A 130 -7.65 -20.44 -1.52
N ILE A 131 -6.67 -21.15 -0.93
CA ILE A 131 -6.85 -22.11 0.17
C ILE A 131 -5.63 -22.00 1.10
N GLY A 132 -5.82 -21.94 2.41
CA GLY A 132 -4.75 -21.53 3.34
C GLY A 132 -3.43 -22.34 3.30
N VAL A 133 -2.31 -21.60 3.24
CA VAL A 133 -0.92 -21.90 3.68
C VAL A 133 0.01 -22.82 2.84
N ASN A 134 1.15 -22.25 2.36
CA ASN A 134 2.57 -22.75 2.34
C ASN A 134 3.70 -21.62 2.32
N LEU A 135 4.23 -21.12 1.17
CA LEU A 135 5.21 -19.96 0.94
C LEU A 135 5.38 -19.43 -0.55
N ASN A 136 6.38 -19.87 -1.37
CA ASN A 136 6.86 -19.51 -2.77
C ASN A 136 6.25 -18.45 -3.73
N VAL A 137 7.27 -17.98 -4.48
CA VAL A 137 7.50 -17.33 -5.79
C VAL A 137 7.38 -18.18 -7.09
N ASP A 138 7.02 -17.52 -8.18
CA ASP A 138 7.78 -17.46 -9.44
C ASP A 138 7.67 -16.00 -9.96
N ASP A 139 8.69 -15.51 -10.68
CA ASP A 139 8.81 -14.13 -11.22
C ASP A 139 8.87 -12.94 -10.24
N GLY A 140 10.08 -12.71 -9.70
CA GLY A 140 10.68 -11.36 -9.65
C GLY A 140 10.08 -10.27 -8.73
N LEU A 141 10.12 -10.47 -7.41
CA LEU A 141 9.66 -9.47 -6.42
C LEU A 141 10.49 -8.17 -6.40
N SER A 142 9.86 -7.05 -6.76
CA SER A 142 10.33 -5.70 -6.45
C SER A 142 9.70 -5.17 -5.16
N LEU A 143 10.49 -4.56 -4.28
CA LEU A 143 9.97 -3.97 -3.03
C LEU A 143 8.92 -2.88 -3.32
N PRO A 144 7.76 -2.88 -2.64
CA PRO A 144 6.74 -1.85 -2.82
C PRO A 144 7.24 -0.50 -2.32
N VAL A 145 7.39 0.44 -3.25
CA VAL A 145 7.70 1.84 -2.95
C VAL A 145 6.42 2.65 -3.19
N MET A 146 6.06 3.57 -2.28
CA MET A 146 4.78 4.27 -2.39
C MET A 146 4.89 5.44 -3.37
N SER A 147 4.04 5.52 -4.38
CA SER A 147 3.98 6.59 -5.38
C SER A 147 2.54 7.03 -5.64
N PHE A 148 2.36 8.25 -6.16
CA PHE A 148 1.06 8.81 -6.53
C PHE A 148 0.83 8.63 -8.05
N ILE A 149 -0.31 9.09 -8.59
CA ILE A 149 -0.45 9.62 -9.97
C ILE A 149 -1.81 10.30 -10.15
N ARG A 150 -1.89 11.19 -11.15
CA ARG A 150 -3.05 11.98 -11.53
C ARG A 150 -3.91 11.28 -12.59
N ALA A 151 -5.18 11.01 -12.30
CA ALA A 151 -6.19 10.72 -13.32
C ALA A 151 -6.41 11.97 -14.20
N GLU A 152 -6.45 11.77 -15.51
CA GLU A 152 -6.78 12.84 -16.47
C GLU A 152 -8.29 12.99 -16.65
N ALA A 153 -8.70 14.16 -17.14
CA ALA A 153 -10.07 14.70 -17.10
C ALA A 153 -10.82 14.60 -18.44
#